data_AF-A0A6A4ZW05-F1
#
_entry.id   AF-A0A6A4ZW05-F1
#
_cell.length_a   1.000
_cell.length_b   1.000
_cell.length_c   1.000
_cell.angle_alpha   90.00
_cell.angle_beta   90.00
_cell.angle_gamma   90.00
#
_symmetry.space_group_name_H-M   'P 1'
#
loop_
_entity.id
_entity.type
_entity.pdbx_description
1 polymer ?
#
loop_
_entity_poly.entity_id
_entity_poly.type
_entity_poly.pdbx_seq_one_letter_code
_entity_poly.pdbx_strand_id
1 'polypeptide(L)'
;DGLIKYVQEIASTGTKIVLVLTEGRPRLLNGIADLASAVIWAGLPCEMGGQAIAEVIVGKVNPSGKLPYVYPKSSDNTNLATPYYFRKNDRCVKMGSNDACPAEWQYGEGLSYTTFAYTNMQLSSAGFASASQKLTISVTVTNTGKMTGKEVVMLFVTPPATRLTAETKLLKGFSKIELSPNQAQTVSFDLTADDWGYYLETIGNGLQKTADAGAYSFFFKATTDCASTTSDLCKSFTYGNASTVQGVLVNVATSQAMVPTTQDQVGMVAVTGAAKWTVDSVTKLVTASNGLCLDAYEPQNWGAVHLWACSTTEVNQKWQYDASTQQLRHLTHTGFCLDVGGPWLWECLPTSHSDVKNQQWHIQTSSTPAPTPAPTPKPTPAPTPAPTPKPTPAPTPAPTPAPTPKPTPAPTPASTPAPTPKPTPAPTPKPTPAPTPKPTPKPTPKPTPKPSGGGRFQTSNLVFTGIPATQAVTFQPISASQSQTWTLDSKQKLVKLTGTTLCLDAWVAQDGGPVHLWTCDSTNANQKWNYDTATKQLQHLSLTNDAGEPLCLDMGSPAGDSPTVWTCHAVDDPYAEFQQFDYVLQ
;
A
#
# COMPACT_ATOMS: atom_id res chain seq x y z
N ASP A 1 -23.10 -18.54 -6.84
CA ASP A 1 -23.61 -19.27 -8.02
C ASP A 1 -25.11 -19.09 -8.25
N GLY A 2 -25.98 -19.42 -7.28
CA GLY A 2 -27.44 -19.33 -7.49
C GLY A 2 -27.99 -17.96 -7.92
N LEU A 3 -27.56 -16.87 -7.28
CA LEU A 3 -28.01 -15.50 -7.63
C LEU A 3 -27.58 -15.08 -9.04
N ILE A 4 -26.35 -15.42 -9.44
CA ILE A 4 -25.83 -15.10 -10.79
C ILE A 4 -26.66 -15.81 -11.85
N LYS A 5 -26.89 -17.12 -11.67
CA LYS A 5 -27.72 -17.92 -12.57
C LYS A 5 -29.15 -17.38 -12.67
N TYR A 6 -29.74 -16.99 -11.54
CA TYR A 6 -31.08 -16.39 -11.52
C TYR A 6 -31.16 -15.11 -12.37
N VAL A 7 -30.18 -14.21 -12.25
CA VAL A 7 -30.14 -12.98 -13.07
C VAL A 7 -29.98 -13.30 -14.56
N GLN A 8 -29.13 -14.28 -14.91
CA GLN A 8 -28.95 -14.75 -16.29
C GLN A 8 -30.24 -15.34 -16.88
N GLU A 9 -30.98 -16.14 -16.10
CA GLU A 9 -32.26 -16.70 -16.51
C GLU A 9 -33.32 -15.61 -16.73
N ILE A 10 -33.42 -14.61 -15.83
CA ILE A 10 -34.31 -13.46 -16.06
C ILE A 10 -33.91 -12.72 -17.33
N ALA A 11 -32.62 -12.47 -17.55
CA ALA A 11 -32.14 -11.75 -18.73
C ALA A 11 -32.53 -12.46 -20.03
N SER A 12 -32.51 -13.80 -20.04
CA SER A 12 -32.91 -14.62 -21.19
C SER A 12 -34.37 -14.44 -21.63
N THR A 13 -35.23 -13.94 -20.73
CA THR A 13 -36.65 -13.64 -21.03
C THR A 13 -36.84 -12.30 -21.75
N GLY A 14 -35.80 -11.47 -21.86
CA GLY A 14 -35.90 -10.10 -22.37
C GLY A 14 -36.44 -9.08 -21.35
N THR A 15 -36.70 -9.50 -20.11
CA THR A 15 -37.12 -8.63 -19.02
C THR A 15 -36.05 -7.59 -18.71
N LYS A 16 -36.45 -6.32 -18.55
CA LYS A 16 -35.54 -5.24 -18.12
C LYS A 16 -35.21 -5.42 -16.64
N ILE A 17 -33.92 -5.54 -16.33
CA ILE A 17 -33.42 -5.78 -14.98
C ILE A 17 -32.88 -4.48 -14.38
N VAL A 18 -33.33 -4.14 -13.18
CA VAL A 18 -32.66 -3.16 -12.32
C VAL A 18 -31.94 -3.94 -11.22
N LEU A 19 -30.61 -3.96 -11.26
CA LEU A 19 -29.79 -4.67 -10.29
C LEU A 19 -29.49 -3.75 -9.10
N VAL A 20 -29.98 -4.11 -7.92
CA VAL A 20 -29.70 -3.37 -6.69
C VAL A 20 -28.70 -4.15 -5.83
N LEU A 21 -27.53 -3.58 -5.60
CA LEU A 21 -26.45 -4.16 -4.81
C LEU A 21 -26.53 -3.64 -3.37
N THR A 22 -27.07 -4.47 -2.48
CA THR A 22 -27.08 -4.24 -1.02
C THR A 22 -25.98 -5.07 -0.36
N GLU A 23 -24.83 -4.45 -0.14
CA GLU A 23 -23.61 -5.13 0.29
C GLU A 23 -22.68 -4.22 1.10
N GLY A 24 -21.95 -4.79 2.07
CA GLY A 24 -20.97 -4.06 2.88
C GLY A 24 -19.56 -4.00 2.29
N ARG A 25 -19.31 -4.78 1.25
CA ARG A 25 -18.05 -4.82 0.51
C ARG A 25 -18.31 -5.24 -0.93
N PRO A 26 -17.42 -4.91 -1.88
CA PRO A 26 -17.59 -5.32 -3.27
C PRO A 26 -17.69 -6.84 -3.42
N ARG A 27 -18.48 -7.27 -4.41
CA ARG A 27 -18.62 -8.67 -4.81
C ARG A 27 -18.24 -8.79 -6.27
N LEU A 28 -17.61 -9.90 -6.65
CA LEU A 28 -17.38 -10.16 -8.07
C LEU A 28 -18.71 -10.45 -8.75
N LEU A 29 -19.10 -9.56 -9.66
CA LEU A 29 -20.39 -9.61 -10.33
C LEU A 29 -20.39 -10.59 -11.52
N ASN A 30 -19.22 -10.95 -12.03
CA ASN A 30 -19.06 -11.95 -13.10
C ASN A 30 -20.01 -11.70 -14.30
N GLY A 31 -20.10 -10.45 -14.73
CA GLY A 31 -20.87 -10.03 -15.91
C GLY A 31 -22.36 -9.80 -15.69
N ILE A 32 -22.93 -10.02 -14.49
CA ILE A 32 -24.37 -9.75 -14.28
C ILE A 32 -24.72 -8.26 -14.33
N ALA A 33 -23.74 -7.37 -14.11
CA ALA A 33 -23.92 -5.93 -14.30
C ALA A 33 -24.17 -5.58 -15.77
N ASP A 34 -23.50 -6.25 -16.71
CA ASP A 34 -23.66 -6.05 -18.15
C ASP A 34 -25.03 -6.52 -18.67
N LEU A 35 -25.70 -7.42 -17.93
CA LEU A 35 -27.07 -7.88 -18.23
C LEU A 35 -28.14 -6.91 -17.71
N ALA A 36 -27.79 -6.04 -16.77
CA ALA A 36 -28.73 -5.12 -16.15
C ALA A 36 -28.97 -3.89 -17.02
N SER A 37 -30.22 -3.41 -17.04
CA SER A 37 -30.55 -2.12 -17.69
C SER A 37 -30.18 -0.92 -16.83
N ALA A 38 -30.06 -1.12 -15.52
CA ALA A 38 -29.53 -0.16 -14.57
C ALA A 38 -28.94 -0.90 -13.36
N VAL A 39 -27.91 -0.33 -12.75
CA VAL A 39 -27.30 -0.84 -11.51
C VAL A 39 -27.34 0.26 -10.45
N ILE A 40 -27.77 -0.10 -9.24
CA ILE A 40 -27.77 0.78 -8.07
C ILE A 40 -26.94 0.11 -6.99
N TRP A 41 -25.84 0.74 -6.59
CA TRP A 41 -25.10 0.34 -5.40
C TRP A 41 -25.64 1.08 -4.17
N ALA A 42 -26.20 0.32 -3.22
CA ALA A 42 -26.89 0.85 -2.04
C ALA A 42 -26.10 0.68 -0.73
N GLY A 43 -24.93 0.03 -0.78
CA GLY A 43 -24.13 -0.26 0.42
C GLY A 43 -24.88 -1.16 1.41
N LEU A 44 -24.69 -0.95 2.71
CA LEU A 44 -25.54 -1.49 3.77
C LEU A 44 -26.55 -0.42 4.17
N PRO A 45 -27.72 -0.35 3.51
CA PRO A 45 -28.69 0.68 3.80
C PRO A 45 -29.40 0.28 5.11
N CYS A 46 -29.44 1.19 6.08
CA CYS A 46 -30.00 0.94 7.41
C CYS A 46 -31.53 0.71 7.37
N GLU A 47 -32.23 0.89 8.48
CA GLU A 47 -33.66 0.58 8.63
C GLU A 47 -34.58 1.30 7.62
N MET A 48 -34.22 2.50 7.17
CA MET A 48 -34.95 3.25 6.12
C MET A 48 -34.44 2.98 4.70
N GLY A 49 -33.56 2.00 4.55
CA GLY A 49 -32.86 1.68 3.30
C GLY A 49 -33.77 1.34 2.14
N GLY A 50 -34.81 0.55 2.40
CA GLY A 50 -35.80 0.18 1.37
C GLY A 50 -36.53 1.38 0.80
N GLN A 51 -36.90 2.36 1.64
CA GLN A 51 -37.50 3.60 1.18
C GLN A 51 -36.52 4.41 0.32
N ALA A 52 -35.28 4.60 0.78
CA ALA A 52 -34.28 5.36 0.04
C ALA A 52 -34.00 4.77 -1.36
N ILE A 53 -33.88 3.44 -1.45
CA ILE A 53 -33.71 2.73 -2.73
C ILE A 53 -34.94 2.96 -3.63
N ALA A 54 -36.15 2.78 -3.10
CA ALA A 54 -37.38 2.95 -3.88
C ALA A 54 -37.52 4.38 -4.41
N GLU A 55 -37.23 5.39 -3.60
CA GLU A 55 -37.29 6.80 -4.00
C GLU A 55 -36.29 7.14 -5.12
N VAL A 56 -35.12 6.51 -5.14
CA VAL A 56 -34.17 6.61 -6.25
C VAL A 56 -34.73 5.90 -7.49
N ILE A 57 -35.20 4.65 -7.39
CA ILE A 57 -35.71 3.88 -8.54
C ILE A 57 -36.85 4.61 -9.24
N VAL A 58 -37.78 5.20 -8.49
CA VAL A 58 -38.94 5.92 -9.07
C VAL A 58 -38.65 7.37 -9.46
N GLY A 59 -37.41 7.84 -9.29
CA GLY A 59 -37.01 9.20 -9.67
C GLY A 59 -37.48 10.31 -8.73
N LYS A 60 -38.01 9.97 -7.55
CA LYS A 60 -38.34 10.96 -6.50
C LYS A 60 -37.07 11.62 -5.96
N VAL A 61 -35.97 10.87 -5.92
CA VAL A 61 -34.62 11.36 -5.61
C VAL A 61 -33.69 11.09 -6.78
N ASN A 62 -33.03 12.12 -7.28
CA ASN A 62 -31.98 11.98 -8.29
C ASN A 62 -30.69 11.45 -7.63
N PRO A 63 -30.14 10.29 -8.05
CA PRO A 63 -28.95 9.72 -7.44
C PRO A 63 -27.74 10.65 -7.63
N SER A 64 -26.91 10.72 -6.59
CA SER A 64 -25.74 11.60 -6.53
C SER A 64 -24.58 11.02 -5.71
N GLY A 65 -24.59 9.70 -5.50
CA GLY A 65 -23.48 8.98 -4.89
C GLY A 65 -22.31 8.83 -5.86
N LYS A 66 -21.09 8.77 -5.33
CA LYS A 66 -19.88 8.41 -6.08
C LYS A 66 -19.16 7.30 -5.31
N LEU A 67 -18.56 6.36 -6.03
CA LEU A 67 -17.84 5.24 -5.43
C LEU A 67 -16.61 5.72 -4.64
N PRO A 68 -16.43 5.32 -3.37
CA PRO A 68 -15.27 5.72 -2.56
C PRO A 68 -14.06 4.79 -2.73
N TYR A 69 -14.12 3.82 -3.64
CA TYR A 69 -13.06 2.85 -3.94
C TYR A 69 -13.19 2.38 -5.40
N VAL A 70 -12.17 1.68 -5.90
CA VAL A 70 -12.25 0.96 -7.17
C VAL A 70 -13.03 -0.33 -6.95
N TYR A 71 -14.13 -0.53 -7.68
CA TYR A 71 -14.92 -1.75 -7.60
C TYR A 71 -14.23 -2.84 -8.44
N PRO A 72 -13.75 -3.94 -7.84
CA PRO A 72 -12.94 -4.93 -8.54
C PRO A 72 -13.75 -5.73 -9.57
N LYS A 73 -13.09 -6.10 -10.67
CA LYS A 73 -13.70 -6.90 -11.75
C LYS A 73 -13.33 -8.38 -11.69
N SER A 74 -12.15 -8.71 -11.18
CA SER A 74 -11.66 -10.09 -11.09
C SER A 74 -11.13 -10.43 -9.69
N SER A 75 -10.98 -11.72 -9.43
CA SER A 75 -10.40 -12.26 -8.19
C SER A 75 -8.87 -12.16 -8.14
N ASP A 76 -8.23 -11.60 -9.16
CA ASP A 76 -6.78 -11.48 -9.19
C ASP A 76 -6.33 -10.56 -8.05
N ASN A 77 -5.33 -10.97 -7.28
CA ASN A 77 -4.93 -10.26 -6.06
C ASN A 77 -4.59 -8.78 -6.32
N THR A 78 -3.94 -8.48 -7.45
CA THR A 78 -3.63 -7.11 -7.89
C THR A 78 -4.88 -6.29 -8.23
N ASN A 79 -5.96 -6.93 -8.67
CA ASN A 79 -7.25 -6.30 -8.93
C ASN A 79 -7.98 -5.94 -7.64
N LEU A 80 -8.04 -6.90 -6.71
CA LEU A 80 -8.71 -6.74 -5.41
C LEU A 80 -8.06 -5.66 -4.53
N ALA A 81 -6.75 -5.41 -4.72
CA ALA A 81 -5.98 -4.43 -3.98
C ALA A 81 -5.67 -3.15 -4.78
N THR A 82 -6.30 -2.92 -5.94
CA THR A 82 -5.98 -1.74 -6.78
C THR A 82 -6.34 -0.44 -6.06
N PRO A 83 -5.34 0.42 -5.71
CA PRO A 83 -5.63 1.70 -5.09
C PRO A 83 -6.17 2.69 -6.12
N TYR A 84 -7.07 3.59 -5.70
CA TYR A 84 -7.63 4.61 -6.60
C TYR A 84 -6.59 5.58 -7.17
N TYR A 85 -5.47 5.75 -6.46
CA TYR A 85 -4.48 6.77 -6.77
C TYR A 85 -3.44 6.31 -7.79
N PHE A 86 -3.54 5.05 -8.24
CA PHE A 86 -2.73 4.42 -9.30
C PHE A 86 -1.24 4.77 -9.21
N ARG A 87 -0.41 3.92 -8.60
CA ARG A 87 1.04 4.15 -8.70
C ARG A 87 1.50 3.85 -10.12
N LYS A 88 2.52 4.56 -10.60
CA LYS A 88 3.07 4.40 -11.96
C LYS A 88 3.37 2.94 -12.35
N ASN A 89 3.72 2.10 -11.38
CA ASN A 89 4.06 0.68 -11.56
C ASN A 89 2.96 -0.29 -11.10
N ASP A 90 1.81 0.20 -10.61
CA ASP A 90 0.67 -0.66 -10.25
C ASP A 90 -0.01 -1.11 -11.55
N ARG A 91 0.37 -2.28 -12.04
CA ARG A 91 -0.22 -2.92 -13.23
C ARG A 91 -0.59 -4.35 -12.93
N CYS A 92 -1.70 -4.79 -13.51
CA CYS A 92 -2.10 -6.19 -13.51
C CYS A 92 -1.35 -6.91 -14.63
N VAL A 93 -0.94 -8.16 -14.41
CA VAL A 93 -0.32 -8.96 -15.47
C VAL A 93 -1.42 -9.66 -16.27
N LYS A 94 -1.59 -9.29 -17.53
CA LYS A 94 -2.48 -9.95 -18.48
C LYS A 94 -1.65 -10.67 -19.53
N MET A 95 -1.75 -12.01 -19.57
CA MET A 95 -1.00 -12.85 -20.53
C MET A 95 0.52 -12.57 -20.54
N GLY A 96 1.11 -12.34 -19.37
CA GLY A 96 2.54 -12.03 -19.23
C GLY A 96 2.93 -10.58 -19.54
N SER A 97 1.97 -9.70 -19.88
CA SER A 97 2.20 -8.28 -20.11
C SER A 97 1.56 -7.41 -19.02
N ASN A 98 2.23 -6.32 -18.63
CA ASN A 98 1.70 -5.38 -17.64
C ASN A 98 0.61 -4.50 -18.27
N ASP A 99 -0.63 -4.65 -17.81
CA ASP A 99 -1.82 -3.95 -18.28
C ASP A 99 -2.51 -3.19 -17.12
N ALA A 100 -3.42 -2.27 -17.45
CA ALA A 100 -4.25 -1.62 -16.44
C ALA A 100 -5.12 -2.65 -15.73
N CYS A 101 -5.21 -2.57 -14.41
CA CYS A 101 -6.09 -3.46 -13.64
C CYS A 101 -7.56 -3.23 -14.02
N PRO A 102 -8.30 -4.27 -14.42
CA PRO A 102 -9.68 -4.09 -14.84
C PRO A 102 -10.55 -3.75 -13.63
N ALA A 103 -11.33 -2.68 -13.71
CA ALA A 103 -12.33 -2.35 -12.70
C ALA A 103 -13.74 -2.62 -13.24
N GLU A 104 -14.66 -3.01 -12.37
CA GLU A 104 -16.09 -3.00 -12.68
C GLU A 104 -16.53 -1.54 -12.80
N TRP A 105 -16.12 -0.73 -11.82
CA TRP A 105 -16.28 0.72 -11.81
C TRP A 105 -15.10 1.37 -11.09
N GLN A 106 -14.63 2.49 -11.61
CA GLN A 106 -13.52 3.24 -11.01
C GLN A 106 -13.95 4.04 -9.79
N TYR A 107 -12.96 4.42 -8.97
CA TYR A 107 -13.14 5.40 -7.91
C TYR A 107 -13.80 6.67 -8.47
N GLY A 108 -14.75 7.23 -7.72
CA GLY A 108 -15.45 8.44 -8.08
C GLY A 108 -16.47 8.28 -9.22
N GLU A 109 -16.67 7.08 -9.76
CA GLU A 109 -17.79 6.82 -10.68
C GLU A 109 -19.13 6.88 -9.95
N GLY A 110 -20.15 7.37 -10.66
CA GLY A 110 -21.50 7.51 -10.15
C GLY A 110 -22.32 8.41 -11.06
N LEU A 111 -23.42 7.85 -11.57
CA LEU A 111 -24.31 8.51 -12.52
C LEU A 111 -25.42 9.29 -11.80
N SER A 112 -26.13 10.09 -12.59
CA SER A 112 -27.29 10.88 -12.17
C SER A 112 -28.38 10.75 -13.26
N TYR A 113 -29.63 11.03 -12.91
CA TYR A 113 -30.71 11.19 -13.90
C TYR A 113 -30.62 12.49 -14.69
N THR A 114 -29.66 13.36 -14.33
CA THR A 114 -29.27 14.53 -15.11
C THR A 114 -27.81 14.45 -15.54
N THR A 115 -27.36 15.35 -16.40
CA THR A 115 -25.99 15.42 -16.90
C THR A 115 -25.31 16.70 -16.46
N PHE A 116 -23.99 16.65 -16.24
CA PHE A 116 -23.19 17.81 -15.84
C PHE A 116 -22.01 18.04 -16.79
N ALA A 117 -21.95 19.25 -17.36
CA ALA A 117 -20.82 19.70 -18.15
C ALA A 117 -19.83 20.49 -17.28
N TYR A 118 -18.54 20.29 -17.51
CA TYR A 118 -17.46 20.99 -16.81
C TYR A 118 -16.71 21.81 -17.84
N THR A 119 -16.55 23.09 -17.59
CA THR A 119 -15.90 24.03 -18.50
C THR A 119 -15.06 25.04 -17.73
N ASN A 120 -14.24 25.81 -18.45
CA ASN A 120 -13.52 26.96 -17.90
C ASN A 120 -12.69 26.61 -16.65
N MET A 121 -11.87 25.56 -16.73
CA MET A 121 -10.91 25.28 -15.66
C MET A 121 -9.84 26.38 -15.63
N GLN A 122 -9.57 26.93 -14.46
CA GLN A 122 -8.62 28.02 -14.25
C GLN A 122 -7.69 27.74 -13.07
N LEU A 123 -6.47 28.28 -13.16
CA LEU A 123 -5.52 28.38 -12.07
C LEU A 123 -5.25 29.86 -11.80
N SER A 124 -5.15 30.27 -10.53
CA SER A 124 -4.80 31.66 -10.19
C SER A 124 -3.35 32.04 -10.54
N SER A 125 -2.48 31.06 -10.75
CA SER A 125 -1.09 31.23 -11.20
C SER A 125 -0.64 30.00 -11.99
N ALA A 126 0.33 30.18 -12.89
CA ALA A 126 1.01 29.09 -13.58
C ALA A 126 2.13 28.44 -12.73
N GLY A 127 2.55 29.07 -11.63
CA GLY A 127 3.58 28.52 -10.76
C GLY A 127 3.91 29.37 -9.53
N PHE A 128 4.59 28.75 -8.55
CA PHE A 128 5.08 29.39 -7.33
C PHE A 128 6.44 28.86 -6.92
N ALA A 129 7.30 29.72 -6.36
CA ALA A 129 8.58 29.32 -5.80
C ALA A 129 8.49 28.98 -4.31
N SER A 130 7.54 29.58 -3.56
CA SER A 130 7.39 29.36 -2.12
C SER A 130 6.26 28.38 -1.81
N ALA A 131 6.49 27.53 -0.80
CA ALA A 131 5.52 26.57 -0.27
C ALA A 131 4.26 27.22 0.35
N SER A 132 4.38 28.47 0.84
CA SER A 132 3.29 29.17 1.53
C SER A 132 2.32 29.88 0.59
N GLN A 133 2.61 29.91 -0.71
CA GLN A 133 1.74 30.56 -1.70
C GLN A 133 0.51 29.70 -1.96
N LYS A 134 -0.65 30.36 -2.00
CA LYS A 134 -1.95 29.72 -2.19
C LYS A 134 -2.33 29.71 -3.68
N LEU A 135 -2.55 28.52 -4.21
CA LEU A 135 -3.08 28.27 -5.55
C LEU A 135 -4.59 28.11 -5.46
N THR A 136 -5.34 28.94 -6.20
CA THR A 136 -6.78 28.75 -6.36
C THR A 136 -7.02 28.03 -7.68
N ILE A 137 -7.67 26.86 -7.62
CA ILE A 137 -8.04 26.04 -8.77
C ILE A 137 -9.56 26.05 -8.87
N SER A 138 -10.10 26.41 -10.03
CA SER A 138 -11.56 26.49 -10.21
C SER A 138 -12.04 25.85 -11.50
N VAL A 139 -13.33 25.50 -11.53
CA VAL A 139 -14.04 24.99 -12.71
C VAL A 139 -15.50 25.40 -12.66
N THR A 140 -16.10 25.67 -13.82
CA THR A 140 -17.54 25.90 -13.94
C THR A 140 -18.25 24.59 -14.22
N VAL A 141 -19.28 24.28 -13.43
CA VAL A 141 -20.12 23.10 -13.58
C VAL A 141 -21.54 23.53 -13.91
N THR A 142 -22.08 22.99 -15.00
CA THR A 142 -23.44 23.30 -15.49
C THR A 142 -24.26 22.03 -15.53
N ASN A 143 -25.48 22.07 -14.98
CA ASN A 143 -26.45 21.00 -15.19
C ASN A 143 -27.05 21.14 -16.59
N THR A 144 -26.74 20.20 -17.48
CA THR A 144 -27.18 20.20 -18.87
C THR A 144 -28.37 19.29 -19.14
N GLY A 145 -28.89 18.61 -18.11
CA GLY A 145 -30.08 17.78 -18.25
C GLY A 145 -31.36 18.52 -17.87
N LYS A 146 -32.44 17.75 -17.71
CA LYS A 146 -33.81 18.28 -17.54
C LYS A 146 -34.33 18.25 -16.11
N MET A 147 -33.52 17.74 -15.17
CA MET A 147 -33.90 17.57 -13.77
C MET A 147 -32.84 18.19 -12.86
N THR A 148 -33.27 18.74 -11.72
CA THR A 148 -32.36 19.15 -10.65
C THR A 148 -31.52 17.96 -10.19
N GLY A 149 -30.22 18.15 -10.02
CA GLY A 149 -29.33 17.10 -9.57
C GLY A 149 -28.21 17.63 -8.72
N LYS A 150 -27.58 16.71 -7.98
CA LYS A 150 -26.39 17.00 -7.19
C LYS A 150 -25.17 16.36 -7.83
N GLU A 151 -24.10 17.12 -7.96
CA GLU A 151 -22.82 16.65 -8.50
C GLU A 151 -21.71 16.81 -7.47
N VAL A 152 -20.82 15.82 -7.40
CA VAL A 152 -19.61 15.84 -6.56
C VAL A 152 -18.42 16.24 -7.42
N VAL A 153 -18.02 17.50 -7.30
CA VAL A 153 -16.88 18.10 -8.00
C VAL A 153 -15.60 17.72 -7.28
N MET A 154 -14.81 16.82 -7.87
CA MET A 154 -13.55 16.30 -7.30
C MET A 154 -12.33 16.90 -8.01
N LEU A 155 -11.40 17.44 -7.23
CA LEU A 155 -10.10 17.96 -7.68
C LEU A 155 -8.99 16.96 -7.36
N PHE A 156 -8.23 16.60 -8.39
CA PHE A 156 -7.09 15.71 -8.30
C PHE A 156 -5.79 16.38 -8.71
N VAL A 157 -4.67 15.79 -8.29
CA VAL A 157 -3.33 16.19 -8.71
C VAL A 157 -2.50 14.96 -9.11
N THR A 158 -1.71 15.14 -10.17
CA THR A 158 -0.58 14.29 -10.52
C THR A 158 0.70 15.04 -10.16
N PRO A 159 1.53 14.53 -9.23
CA PRO A 159 2.83 15.11 -8.92
C PRO A 159 3.84 14.91 -10.07
N PRO A 160 4.98 15.64 -10.06
CA PRO A 160 6.09 15.38 -10.96
C PRO A 160 6.55 13.92 -10.87
N ALA A 161 7.05 13.38 -11.98
CA ALA A 161 7.58 12.01 -12.06
C ALA A 161 9.00 11.90 -11.46
N THR A 162 9.22 12.53 -10.30
CA THR A 162 10.48 12.55 -9.54
C THR A 162 10.65 11.33 -8.64
N ARG A 163 9.57 10.59 -8.37
CA ARG A 163 9.57 9.36 -7.55
C ARG A 163 9.24 8.13 -8.39
N LEU A 164 9.95 7.03 -8.14
CA LEU A 164 9.77 5.74 -8.84
C LEU A 164 8.33 5.20 -8.76
N THR A 165 7.67 5.38 -7.62
CA THR A 165 6.32 4.88 -7.33
C THR A 165 5.33 6.02 -7.05
N ALA A 166 5.53 7.17 -7.71
CA ALA A 166 4.61 8.29 -7.57
C ALA A 166 3.17 7.87 -7.91
N GLU A 167 2.24 8.33 -7.08
CA GLU A 167 0.80 8.23 -7.32
C GLU A 167 0.44 9.12 -8.51
N THR A 168 -0.40 8.64 -9.42
CA THR A 168 -0.78 9.39 -10.62
C THR A 168 -2.16 10.05 -10.51
N LYS A 169 -2.90 9.83 -9.40
CA LYS A 169 -4.24 10.41 -9.20
C LYS A 169 -4.56 10.63 -7.71
N LEU A 170 -4.09 11.72 -7.14
CA LEU A 170 -4.35 12.04 -5.74
C LEU A 170 -5.55 12.98 -5.59
N LEU A 171 -6.60 12.56 -4.87
CA LEU A 171 -7.71 13.46 -4.54
C LEU A 171 -7.22 14.51 -3.52
N LYS A 172 -7.46 15.80 -3.81
CA LYS A 172 -7.06 16.92 -2.93
C LYS A 172 -8.23 17.70 -2.36
N GLY A 173 -9.39 17.62 -2.99
CA GLY A 173 -10.60 18.23 -2.47
C GLY A 173 -11.82 17.80 -3.24
N PHE A 174 -12.99 17.91 -2.61
CA PHE A 174 -14.26 17.74 -3.30
C PHE A 174 -15.32 18.66 -2.72
N SER A 175 -16.31 19.01 -3.53
CA SER A 175 -17.49 19.77 -3.13
C SER A 175 -18.74 19.19 -3.78
N LYS A 176 -19.83 19.09 -3.02
CA LYS A 176 -21.12 18.59 -3.52
C LYS A 176 -22.06 19.77 -3.71
N ILE A 177 -22.45 20.03 -4.95
CA ILE A 177 -23.31 21.15 -5.34
C ILE A 177 -24.65 20.64 -5.85
N GLU A 178 -25.70 21.45 -5.75
CA GLU A 178 -27.03 21.18 -6.31
C GLU A 178 -27.34 22.23 -7.38
N LEU A 179 -27.74 21.77 -8.56
CA LEU A 179 -27.99 22.63 -9.70
C LEU A 179 -29.34 22.29 -10.32
N SER A 180 -30.18 23.31 -10.49
CA SER A 180 -31.38 23.23 -11.34
C SER A 180 -30.98 23.08 -12.81
N PRO A 181 -31.89 22.64 -13.71
CA PRO A 181 -31.61 22.57 -15.14
C PRO A 181 -31.06 23.89 -15.70
N ASN A 182 -29.98 23.81 -16.50
CA ASN A 182 -29.23 24.92 -17.07
C ASN A 182 -28.52 25.85 -16.08
N GLN A 183 -28.62 25.61 -14.77
CA GLN A 183 -27.89 26.36 -13.77
C GLN A 183 -26.40 26.00 -13.83
N ALA A 184 -25.55 27.02 -13.76
CA ALA A 184 -24.10 26.89 -13.69
C ALA A 184 -23.57 27.45 -12.36
N GLN A 185 -22.54 26.81 -11.81
CA GLN A 185 -21.82 27.28 -10.63
C GLN A 185 -20.32 27.07 -10.81
N THR A 186 -19.52 28.09 -10.47
CA THR A 186 -18.07 27.93 -10.36
C THR A 186 -17.72 27.39 -8.98
N VAL A 187 -16.96 26.30 -8.97
CA VAL A 187 -16.43 25.67 -7.76
C VAL A 187 -14.92 25.91 -7.72
N SER A 188 -14.42 26.33 -6.56
CA SER A 188 -13.01 26.68 -6.36
C SER A 188 -12.44 25.96 -5.14
N PHE A 189 -11.15 25.61 -5.23
CA PHE A 189 -10.35 25.01 -4.18
C PHE A 189 -9.09 25.83 -3.99
N ASP A 190 -8.73 26.06 -2.74
CA ASP A 190 -7.50 26.75 -2.36
C ASP A 190 -6.52 25.74 -1.78
N LEU A 191 -5.36 25.58 -2.42
CA LEU A 191 -4.31 24.66 -2.02
C LEU A 191 -2.96 25.37 -1.86
N THR A 192 -2.12 24.85 -1.00
CA THR A 192 -0.71 25.21 -0.83
C THR A 192 0.16 23.98 -1.11
N ALA A 193 1.49 24.16 -1.12
CA ALA A 193 2.39 23.03 -1.30
C ALA A 193 2.26 21.95 -0.23
N ASP A 194 1.81 22.32 0.96
CA ASP A 194 1.52 21.35 2.01
C ASP A 194 0.37 20.41 1.60
N ASP A 195 -0.65 20.89 0.89
CA ASP A 195 -1.81 20.04 0.53
C ASP A 195 -1.44 18.93 -0.47
N TRP A 196 -0.50 19.19 -1.39
CA TRP A 196 -0.03 18.19 -2.35
C TRP A 196 1.27 17.48 -1.97
N GLY A 197 1.93 17.90 -0.89
CA GLY A 197 3.13 17.26 -0.37
C GLY A 197 2.92 15.82 0.12
N TYR A 198 4.03 15.12 0.32
CA TYR A 198 4.13 13.75 0.82
C TYR A 198 5.13 13.67 1.99
N TYR A 199 5.07 12.60 2.78
CA TYR A 199 6.01 12.39 3.87
C TYR A 199 7.25 11.63 3.39
N LEU A 200 8.43 12.08 3.82
CA LEU A 200 9.70 11.40 3.59
C LEU A 200 9.81 10.16 4.50
N GLU A 201 10.35 9.08 3.95
CA GLU A 201 10.53 7.79 4.63
C GLU A 201 11.87 7.73 5.39
N THR A 202 12.22 8.79 6.12
CA THR A 202 13.49 8.84 6.85
C THR A 202 13.31 8.31 8.28
N ILE A 203 13.58 7.02 8.49
CA ILE A 203 13.54 6.38 9.81
C ILE A 203 14.44 7.18 10.78
N GLY A 204 13.92 7.47 11.98
CA GLY A 204 14.65 8.15 13.05
C GLY A 204 14.70 9.69 12.97
N ASN A 205 14.18 10.31 11.91
CA ASN A 205 14.20 11.77 11.73
C ASN A 205 12.80 12.43 11.81
N GLY A 206 11.79 11.66 12.22
CA GLY A 206 10.40 12.10 12.31
C GLY A 206 9.69 12.17 10.95
N LEU A 207 8.37 12.35 10.98
CA LEU A 207 7.55 12.52 9.78
C LEU A 207 7.76 13.92 9.20
N GLN A 208 8.68 14.05 8.24
CA GLN A 208 8.89 15.29 7.50
C GLN A 208 8.06 15.31 6.23
N LYS A 209 7.22 16.34 6.08
CA LYS A 209 6.42 16.54 4.88
C LYS A 209 7.16 17.44 3.91
N THR A 210 7.16 17.08 2.63
CA THR A 210 7.83 17.81 1.56
C THR A 210 6.97 17.80 0.29
N ALA A 211 7.28 18.66 -0.67
CA ALA A 211 6.70 18.63 -2.01
C ALA A 211 7.84 18.79 -3.03
N ASP A 212 7.91 17.89 -4.01
CA ASP A 212 8.97 17.94 -5.01
C ASP A 212 8.79 19.16 -5.92
N ALA A 213 9.87 19.86 -6.23
CA ALA A 213 9.82 20.87 -7.28
C ALA A 213 9.57 20.22 -8.64
N GLY A 214 8.76 20.85 -9.49
CA GLY A 214 8.44 20.35 -10.83
C GLY A 214 7.06 20.76 -11.33
N ALA A 215 6.67 20.16 -12.45
CA ALA A 215 5.35 20.35 -13.06
C ALA A 215 4.33 19.37 -12.45
N TYR A 216 3.34 19.94 -11.77
CA TYR A 216 2.15 19.24 -11.29
C TYR A 216 1.03 19.37 -12.32
N SER A 217 0.23 18.33 -12.49
CA SER A 217 -1.00 18.40 -13.30
C SER A 217 -2.22 18.34 -12.39
N PHE A 218 -2.97 19.44 -12.31
CA PHE A 218 -4.27 19.48 -11.64
C PHE A 218 -5.39 19.15 -12.61
N PHE A 219 -6.42 18.45 -12.14
CA PHE A 219 -7.55 18.11 -12.98
C PHE A 219 -8.84 17.81 -12.21
N PHE A 220 -9.96 17.96 -12.91
CA PHE A 220 -11.30 17.66 -12.38
C PHE A 220 -11.86 16.35 -12.95
N LYS A 221 -12.73 15.70 -12.17
CA LYS A 221 -13.33 14.37 -12.42
C LYS A 221 -12.35 13.22 -12.26
N ALA A 222 -12.81 12.14 -11.64
CA ALA A 222 -12.02 10.94 -11.45
C ALA A 222 -11.71 10.20 -12.76
N THR A 223 -12.53 10.39 -13.80
CA THR A 223 -12.34 9.76 -15.12
C THR A 223 -11.39 10.53 -16.04
N THR A 224 -10.96 11.74 -15.66
CA THR A 224 -10.01 12.51 -16.47
C THR A 224 -8.62 11.86 -16.40
N ASP A 225 -7.95 11.81 -17.56
CA ASP A 225 -6.57 11.35 -17.72
C ASP A 225 -5.77 12.40 -18.50
N CYS A 226 -4.86 13.07 -17.79
CA CYS A 226 -3.99 14.09 -18.36
C CYS A 226 -2.74 13.54 -19.05
N ALA A 227 -2.47 12.24 -18.96
CA ALA A 227 -1.32 11.62 -19.61
C ALA A 227 -1.58 11.27 -21.08
N SER A 228 -2.84 10.98 -21.44
CA SER A 228 -3.23 10.48 -22.76
C SER A 228 -4.03 11.47 -23.60
N THR A 229 -4.52 12.58 -23.02
CA THR A 229 -5.41 13.54 -23.71
C THR A 229 -5.09 15.00 -23.37
N THR A 230 -5.26 15.90 -24.35
CA THR A 230 -5.32 17.35 -24.13
C THR A 230 -6.71 17.74 -23.63
N SER A 231 -7.10 17.27 -22.45
CA SER A 231 -8.38 17.61 -21.84
C SER A 231 -8.35 19.05 -21.31
N ASP A 232 -9.39 19.84 -21.61
CA ASP A 232 -9.57 21.19 -21.05
C ASP A 232 -9.73 21.20 -19.52
N LEU A 233 -9.93 20.02 -18.92
CA LEU A 233 -9.98 19.80 -17.47
C LEU A 233 -8.61 19.44 -16.88
N CYS A 234 -7.53 19.59 -17.64
CA CYS A 234 -6.16 19.42 -17.16
C CYS A 234 -5.42 20.77 -17.21
N LYS A 235 -4.75 21.15 -16.12
CA LYS A 235 -3.87 22.32 -16.07
C LYS A 235 -2.55 21.97 -15.42
N SER A 236 -1.45 22.37 -16.09
CA SER A 236 -0.10 22.27 -15.54
C SER A 236 0.19 23.46 -14.62
N PHE A 237 0.86 23.18 -13.51
CA PHE A 237 1.30 24.15 -12.52
C PHE A 237 2.73 23.84 -12.10
N THR A 238 3.62 24.83 -12.13
CA THR A 238 5.04 24.64 -11.77
C THR A 238 5.28 25.05 -10.32
N TYR A 239 5.65 24.09 -9.47
CA TYR A 239 6.01 24.34 -8.08
C TYR A 239 7.52 24.27 -7.87
N GLY A 240 8.06 25.19 -7.09
CA GLY A 240 9.50 25.34 -6.87
C GLY A 240 10.22 25.88 -8.11
N ASN A 241 11.50 26.23 -7.95
CA ASN A 241 12.34 26.59 -9.09
C ASN A 241 12.70 25.32 -9.87
N ALA A 242 11.75 24.77 -10.62
CA ALA A 242 11.87 23.55 -11.42
C ALA A 242 12.96 23.60 -12.51
N SER A 243 13.57 24.77 -12.73
CA SER A 243 14.75 24.91 -13.59
C SER A 243 16.04 24.54 -12.88
N THR A 244 16.16 24.69 -11.55
CA THR A 244 17.42 24.55 -10.83
C THR A 244 17.21 23.92 -9.45
N VAL A 245 17.71 22.70 -9.26
CA VAL A 245 17.73 22.05 -7.95
C VAL A 245 19.06 22.36 -7.26
N GLN A 246 19.01 22.98 -6.08
CA GLN A 246 20.22 23.30 -5.30
C GLN A 246 20.35 22.39 -4.07
N GLY A 247 21.47 21.70 -3.93
CA GLY A 247 21.72 20.83 -2.79
C GLY A 247 23.13 20.23 -2.78
N VAL A 248 23.42 19.42 -1.77
CA VAL A 248 24.66 18.64 -1.72
C VAL A 248 24.46 17.37 -2.53
N LEU A 249 25.33 17.10 -3.51
CA LEU A 249 25.30 15.85 -4.30
C LEU A 249 26.01 14.75 -3.50
N VAL A 250 25.24 13.84 -2.92
CA VAL A 250 25.74 12.74 -2.08
C VAL A 250 25.64 11.43 -2.85
N ASN A 251 26.73 10.69 -2.95
CA ASN A 251 26.74 9.41 -3.63
C ASN A 251 26.18 8.30 -2.71
N VAL A 252 25.38 7.40 -3.29
CA VAL A 252 24.73 6.30 -2.56
C VAL A 252 25.73 5.27 -2.04
N ALA A 253 26.72 4.87 -2.84
CA ALA A 253 27.68 3.84 -2.46
C ALA A 253 28.62 4.30 -1.34
N THR A 254 29.10 5.54 -1.38
CA THR A 254 30.12 6.05 -0.44
C THR A 254 29.53 6.83 0.73
N SER A 255 28.28 7.29 0.64
CA SER A 255 27.68 8.27 1.56
C SER A 255 28.51 9.56 1.71
N GLN A 256 29.35 9.87 0.72
CA GLN A 256 30.16 11.08 0.67
C GLN A 256 29.55 12.09 -0.30
N ALA A 257 29.80 13.37 -0.04
CA ALA A 257 29.40 14.48 -0.88
C ALA A 257 30.47 14.83 -1.92
N MET A 258 30.04 15.06 -3.16
CA MET A 258 30.90 15.62 -4.19
C MET A 258 31.21 17.08 -3.88
N VAL A 259 32.47 17.48 -4.01
CA VAL A 259 32.92 18.86 -3.80
C VAL A 259 33.92 19.30 -4.87
N PRO A 260 33.94 20.59 -5.22
CA PRO A 260 35.02 21.15 -6.01
C PRO A 260 36.32 21.15 -5.19
N THR A 261 37.41 20.75 -5.82
CA THR A 261 38.76 20.88 -5.26
C THR A 261 39.46 22.12 -5.82
N THR A 262 40.65 22.43 -5.30
CA THR A 262 41.45 23.61 -5.71
C THR A 262 42.17 23.47 -7.04
N GLN A 263 42.10 22.32 -7.72
CA GLN A 263 42.80 22.02 -8.98
C GLN A 263 41.84 21.67 -10.14
N ASP A 264 40.68 22.34 -10.19
CA ASP A 264 39.63 22.07 -11.19
C ASP A 264 39.15 20.60 -11.22
N GLN A 265 39.40 19.83 -10.16
CA GLN A 265 38.92 18.46 -10.02
C GLN A 265 37.70 18.39 -9.11
N VAL A 266 36.93 17.31 -9.25
CA VAL A 266 35.89 16.91 -8.32
C VAL A 266 36.43 15.88 -7.32
N GLY A 267 36.14 16.09 -6.05
CA GLY A 267 36.53 15.20 -4.95
C GLY A 267 35.33 14.78 -4.12
N MET A 268 35.55 13.84 -3.20
CA MET A 268 34.52 13.33 -2.28
C MET A 268 34.91 13.62 -0.83
N VAL A 269 33.99 14.16 -0.04
CA VAL A 269 34.19 14.49 1.39
C VAL A 269 32.97 14.09 2.23
N ALA A 270 33.10 14.15 3.56
CA ALA A 270 31.94 13.97 4.45
C ALA A 270 30.86 15.03 4.17
N VAL A 271 29.59 14.65 4.29
CA VAL A 271 28.44 15.52 3.95
C VAL A 271 28.38 16.80 4.80
N THR A 272 28.85 16.76 6.05
CA THR A 272 28.82 17.91 6.97
C THR A 272 29.68 19.06 6.45
N GLY A 273 29.03 20.17 6.08
CA GLY A 273 29.71 21.36 5.55
C GLY A 273 30.14 21.25 4.09
N ALA A 274 29.68 20.23 3.36
CA ALA A 274 30.01 20.04 1.95
C ALA A 274 29.45 21.15 1.04
N ALA A 275 30.10 21.32 -0.11
CA ALA A 275 29.72 22.29 -1.12
C ALA A 275 28.33 21.99 -1.71
N LYS A 276 27.60 23.07 -2.04
CA LYS A 276 26.33 22.97 -2.74
C LYS A 276 26.55 22.96 -4.25
N TRP A 277 25.66 22.27 -4.93
CA TRP A 277 25.58 22.16 -6.38
C TRP A 277 24.22 22.64 -6.85
N THR A 278 24.19 23.25 -8.03
CA THR A 278 22.98 23.61 -8.75
C THR A 278 22.87 22.71 -9.96
N VAL A 279 21.83 21.88 -10.01
CA VAL A 279 21.50 21.05 -11.17
C VAL A 279 20.40 21.75 -11.96
N ASP A 280 20.75 22.27 -13.13
CA ASP A 280 19.84 23.06 -13.97
C ASP A 280 19.21 22.19 -15.07
N SER A 281 17.90 22.01 -15.02
CA SER A 281 17.14 21.20 -15.97
C SER A 281 16.92 21.91 -17.32
N VAL A 282 17.12 23.23 -17.42
CA VAL A 282 16.98 24.03 -18.64
C VAL A 282 18.32 24.17 -19.35
N THR A 283 19.34 24.66 -18.67
CA THR A 283 20.68 24.85 -19.27
C THR A 283 21.47 23.54 -19.36
N LYS A 284 21.00 22.51 -18.65
CA LYS A 284 21.64 21.20 -18.47
C LYS A 284 23.01 21.28 -17.80
N LEU A 285 23.27 22.36 -17.05
CA LEU A 285 24.51 22.57 -16.33
C LEU A 285 24.41 22.01 -14.91
N VAL A 286 25.53 21.48 -14.40
CA VAL A 286 25.70 21.11 -12.99
C VAL A 286 26.78 22.00 -12.42
N THR A 287 26.38 23.04 -11.68
CA THR A 287 27.24 24.13 -11.23
C THR A 287 27.60 23.99 -9.76
N ALA A 288 28.89 23.94 -9.45
CA ALA A 288 29.39 23.95 -8.08
C ALA A 288 29.26 25.35 -7.45
N SER A 289 29.29 25.42 -6.11
CA SER A 289 29.16 26.68 -5.37
C SER A 289 30.29 27.70 -5.64
N ASN A 290 31.41 27.27 -6.23
CA ASN A 290 32.49 28.16 -6.68
C ASN A 290 32.24 28.75 -8.08
N GLY A 291 31.11 28.44 -8.72
CA GLY A 291 30.72 28.98 -10.03
C GLY A 291 31.24 28.19 -11.24
N LEU A 292 31.95 27.07 -11.03
CA LEU A 292 32.40 26.18 -12.11
C LEU A 292 31.36 25.10 -12.41
N CYS A 293 31.39 24.58 -13.64
CA CYS A 293 30.47 23.55 -14.11
C CYS A 293 31.19 22.21 -14.30
N LEU A 294 30.44 21.12 -14.07
CA LEU A 294 30.89 19.77 -14.34
C LEU A 294 31.09 19.57 -15.85
N ASP A 295 32.29 19.13 -16.24
CA ASP A 295 32.71 19.00 -17.63
C ASP A 295 33.36 17.63 -17.86
N ALA A 296 32.95 16.94 -18.92
CA ALA A 296 33.50 15.65 -19.31
C ALA A 296 33.64 15.55 -20.84
N TYR A 297 34.88 15.51 -21.31
CA TYR A 297 35.21 15.57 -22.75
C TYR A 297 35.62 14.23 -23.36
N GLU A 298 35.84 13.19 -22.55
CA GLU A 298 36.30 11.88 -22.99
C GLU A 298 35.15 10.86 -22.99
N PRO A 299 34.59 10.47 -24.14
CA PRO A 299 33.46 9.54 -24.24
C PRO A 299 33.87 8.06 -24.07
N GLN A 300 34.49 7.72 -22.95
CA GLN A 300 34.95 6.36 -22.67
C GLN A 300 34.78 6.02 -21.19
N ASN A 301 34.76 4.72 -20.87
CA ASN A 301 34.88 4.28 -19.48
C ASN A 301 36.23 4.78 -18.96
N TRP A 302 36.23 5.35 -17.74
CA TRP A 302 37.37 6.08 -17.19
C TRP A 302 37.66 7.41 -17.90
N GLY A 303 36.66 8.02 -18.57
CA GLY A 303 36.77 9.40 -19.05
C GLY A 303 36.80 10.38 -17.88
N ALA A 304 37.73 11.32 -17.88
CA ALA A 304 37.88 12.26 -16.76
C ALA A 304 36.69 13.23 -16.66
N VAL A 305 36.18 13.43 -15.44
CA VAL A 305 35.21 14.49 -15.13
C VAL A 305 35.90 15.54 -14.26
N HIS A 306 35.81 16.79 -14.68
CA HIS A 306 36.49 17.92 -14.04
C HIS A 306 35.57 19.14 -13.96
N LEU A 307 36.09 20.25 -13.49
CA LEU A 307 35.39 21.52 -13.38
C LEU A 307 35.95 22.51 -14.39
N TRP A 308 35.06 23.20 -15.10
CA TRP A 308 35.44 24.23 -16.06
C TRP A 308 34.50 25.43 -16.00
N ALA A 309 34.87 26.52 -16.67
CA ALA A 309 34.01 27.69 -16.79
C ALA A 309 32.66 27.31 -17.43
N CYS A 310 31.57 27.66 -16.76
CA CYS A 310 30.22 27.34 -17.21
C CYS A 310 29.91 27.99 -18.56
N SER A 311 29.43 27.18 -19.51
CA SER A 311 29.01 27.64 -20.83
C SER A 311 27.70 26.97 -21.25
N THR A 312 26.72 27.79 -21.64
CA THR A 312 25.43 27.28 -22.12
C THR A 312 25.53 26.61 -23.50
N THR A 313 26.61 26.83 -24.25
CA THR A 313 26.85 26.23 -25.56
C THR A 313 27.86 25.07 -25.52
N GLU A 314 28.61 24.90 -24.43
CA GLU A 314 29.56 23.79 -24.31
C GLU A 314 28.81 22.46 -24.16
N VAL A 315 29.08 21.55 -25.08
CA VAL A 315 28.38 20.26 -25.17
C VAL A 315 28.90 19.27 -24.12
N ASN A 316 30.16 19.40 -23.70
CA ASN A 316 30.76 18.55 -22.66
C ASN A 316 30.27 18.85 -21.23
N GLN A 317 29.45 19.89 -21.07
CA GLN A 317 28.87 20.30 -19.78
C GLN A 317 27.39 19.97 -19.66
N LYS A 318 26.86 19.14 -20.58
CA LYS A 318 25.43 18.87 -20.68
C LYS A 318 25.09 17.58 -19.93
N TRP A 319 24.45 17.76 -18.77
CA TRP A 319 24.03 16.68 -17.89
C TRP A 319 22.52 16.69 -17.70
N GLN A 320 21.96 15.49 -17.54
CA GLN A 320 20.58 15.30 -17.14
C GLN A 320 20.55 14.45 -15.88
N TYR A 321 20.05 15.03 -14.79
CA TYR A 321 19.69 14.25 -13.62
C TYR A 321 18.39 13.49 -13.88
N ASP A 322 18.47 12.18 -13.88
CA ASP A 322 17.34 11.28 -13.99
C ASP A 322 16.90 10.88 -12.58
N ALA A 323 15.87 11.54 -12.06
CA ALA A 323 15.37 11.31 -10.71
C ALA A 323 14.87 9.86 -10.49
N SER A 324 14.50 9.13 -11.55
CA SER A 324 14.01 7.75 -11.43
C SER A 324 15.15 6.77 -11.16
N THR A 325 16.30 6.97 -11.79
CA THR A 325 17.49 6.13 -11.61
C THR A 325 18.47 6.72 -10.62
N GLN A 326 18.29 7.99 -10.25
CA GLN A 326 19.21 8.83 -9.48
C GLN A 326 20.57 9.04 -10.16
N GLN A 327 20.65 8.84 -11.48
CA GLN A 327 21.88 8.98 -12.25
C GLN A 327 22.01 10.38 -12.86
N LEU A 328 23.23 10.92 -12.86
CA LEU A 328 23.61 12.06 -13.70
C LEU A 328 24.08 11.54 -15.05
N ARG A 329 23.20 11.58 -16.06
CA ARG A 329 23.46 11.12 -17.43
C ARG A 329 24.12 12.22 -18.24
N HIS A 330 25.15 11.89 -19.00
CA HIS A 330 25.76 12.83 -19.94
C HIS A 330 24.95 12.87 -21.24
N LEU A 331 24.65 14.06 -21.74
CA LEU A 331 23.75 14.26 -22.89
C LEU A 331 24.47 14.20 -24.23
N THR A 332 25.75 14.58 -24.28
CA THR A 332 26.54 14.57 -25.53
C THR A 332 27.17 13.20 -25.75
N HIS A 333 27.76 12.65 -24.70
CA HIS A 333 28.28 11.28 -24.69
C HIS A 333 27.17 10.35 -24.20
N THR A 334 26.21 10.10 -25.09
CA THR A 334 25.03 9.28 -24.79
C THR A 334 25.44 7.89 -24.33
N GLY A 335 24.79 7.39 -23.27
CA GLY A 335 25.12 6.10 -22.69
C GLY A 335 26.12 6.15 -21.54
N PHE A 336 26.69 7.32 -21.22
CA PHE A 336 27.57 7.50 -20.07
C PHE A 336 26.91 8.26 -18.90
N CYS A 337 27.26 7.86 -17.69
CA CYS A 337 26.79 8.37 -16.42
C CYS A 337 27.98 8.76 -15.52
N LEU A 338 27.74 9.67 -14.57
CA LEU A 338 28.73 10.02 -13.55
C LEU A 338 28.87 8.90 -12.51
N ASP A 339 30.08 8.38 -12.33
CA ASP A 339 30.43 7.27 -11.44
C ASP A 339 31.49 7.65 -10.38
N VAL A 340 31.34 7.15 -9.15
CA VAL A 340 32.15 7.51 -7.97
C VAL A 340 33.46 6.72 -7.75
N GLY A 341 34.04 6.09 -8.79
CA GLY A 341 35.40 5.51 -8.72
C GLY A 341 36.56 6.53 -8.66
N GLY A 342 36.25 7.84 -8.63
CA GLY A 342 37.17 8.97 -8.82
C GLY A 342 36.57 9.96 -9.85
N PRO A 343 35.37 10.46 -9.57
CA PRO A 343 34.39 10.96 -10.56
C PRO A 343 34.76 10.82 -12.04
N TRP A 344 34.23 9.79 -12.69
CA TRP A 344 34.52 9.46 -14.09
C TRP A 344 33.23 9.35 -14.89
N LEU A 345 33.35 9.43 -16.22
CA LEU A 345 32.35 8.85 -17.10
C LEU A 345 32.49 7.32 -17.12
N TRP A 346 31.35 6.65 -16.93
CA TRP A 346 31.21 5.22 -17.07
C TRP A 346 29.90 4.91 -17.79
N GLU A 347 29.84 3.81 -18.54
CA GLU A 347 28.60 3.36 -19.16
C GLU A 347 27.46 3.29 -18.12
N CYS A 348 26.31 3.87 -18.45
CA CYS A 348 25.18 3.93 -17.54
C CYS A 348 24.71 2.52 -17.21
N LEU A 349 24.84 2.13 -15.94
CA LEU A 349 24.43 0.82 -15.48
C LEU A 349 22.90 0.76 -15.33
N PRO A 350 22.26 -0.36 -15.69
CA PRO A 350 20.85 -0.56 -15.40
C PRO A 350 20.63 -0.65 -13.88
N THR A 351 19.43 -0.29 -13.42
CA THR A 351 19.09 -0.31 -11.98
C THR A 351 19.14 -1.69 -11.33
N SER A 352 19.17 -2.76 -12.12
CA SER A 352 19.37 -4.14 -11.67
C SER A 352 20.84 -4.51 -11.45
N HIS A 353 21.80 -3.68 -11.88
CA HIS A 353 23.23 -3.94 -11.74
C HIS A 353 23.70 -3.67 -10.29
N SER A 354 24.49 -4.58 -9.71
CA SER A 354 24.96 -4.50 -8.31
C SER A 354 25.77 -3.24 -7.97
N ASP A 355 26.38 -2.65 -9.00
CA ASP A 355 27.26 -1.48 -8.88
C ASP A 355 26.56 -0.17 -9.30
N VAL A 356 25.26 -0.19 -9.65
CA VAL A 356 24.53 1.03 -10.02
C VAL A 356 24.58 2.09 -8.91
N LYS A 357 24.69 1.67 -7.64
CA LYS A 357 24.91 2.54 -6.48
C LYS A 357 26.10 3.51 -6.62
N ASN A 358 27.12 3.15 -7.41
CA ASN A 358 28.27 4.02 -7.69
C ASN A 358 27.88 5.21 -8.59
N GLN A 359 26.78 5.09 -9.33
CA GLN A 359 26.25 6.10 -10.25
C GLN A 359 25.01 6.81 -9.70
N GLN A 360 24.58 6.49 -8.49
CA GLN A 360 23.40 7.08 -7.87
C GLN A 360 23.78 8.25 -6.96
N TRP A 361 23.10 9.37 -7.16
CA TRP A 361 23.35 10.64 -6.49
C TRP A 361 22.07 11.19 -5.87
N HIS A 362 22.09 11.41 -4.57
CA HIS A 362 21.06 12.14 -3.84
C HIS A 362 21.36 13.64 -3.86
N ILE A 363 20.36 14.47 -4.14
CA ILE A 363 20.50 15.93 -3.99
C ILE A 363 19.91 16.32 -2.64
N GLN A 364 20.76 16.48 -1.63
CA GLN A 364 20.33 16.87 -0.28
C GLN A 364 20.11 18.39 -0.22
N THR A 365 18.84 18.81 -0.28
CA THR A 365 18.43 20.22 -0.15
C THR A 365 18.38 20.60 1.33
N SER A 366 19.05 21.69 1.75
CA SER A 366 18.99 22.14 3.13
C SER A 366 17.60 22.69 3.46
N SER A 367 16.75 21.91 4.13
CA SER A 367 15.71 22.48 4.98
C SER A 367 16.37 22.83 6.31
N THR A 368 16.62 24.11 6.55
CA THR A 368 16.98 24.60 7.89
C THR A 368 15.89 24.12 8.85
N PRO A 369 16.21 23.33 9.90
CA PRO A 369 15.25 23.12 10.97
C PRO A 369 14.95 24.49 11.55
N ALA A 370 13.66 24.87 11.60
CA ALA A 370 13.26 25.98 12.45
C ALA A 370 13.81 25.71 13.86
N PRO A 371 14.34 26.72 14.57
CA PRO A 371 14.93 26.52 15.88
C PRO A 371 13.91 25.82 16.77
N THR A 372 14.32 24.70 17.36
CA THR A 372 13.54 23.95 18.34
C THR A 372 13.05 24.94 19.40
N PRO A 373 11.73 25.16 19.55
CA PRO A 373 11.22 25.93 20.67
C PRO A 373 11.70 25.25 21.96
N ALA A 374 12.22 26.03 22.89
CA ALA A 374 12.57 25.54 24.23
C ALA A 374 11.40 24.74 24.81
N PRO A 375 11.66 23.66 25.58
CA PRO A 375 10.61 22.77 26.06
C PRO A 375 9.57 23.57 26.84
N THR A 376 8.37 23.68 26.28
CA THR A 376 7.22 24.26 26.97
C THR A 376 6.93 23.41 28.20
N PRO A 377 6.82 24.00 29.41
CA PRO A 377 6.44 23.25 30.59
C PRO A 377 5.14 22.50 30.36
N LYS A 378 5.11 21.22 30.75
CA LYS A 378 3.94 20.35 30.72
C LYS A 378 2.71 21.12 31.24
N PRO A 379 1.59 21.19 30.49
CA PRO A 379 0.39 21.85 30.98
C PRO A 379 -0.11 21.13 32.23
N THR A 380 -0.18 21.87 33.34
CA THR A 380 -0.97 21.46 34.50
C THR A 380 -2.43 21.41 34.05
N PRO A 381 -3.16 20.29 34.27
CA PRO A 381 -4.59 20.23 33.95
C PRO A 381 -5.33 21.33 34.71
N ALA A 382 -6.07 22.17 33.99
CA ALA A 382 -7.01 23.09 34.60
C ALA A 382 -8.09 22.31 35.36
N PRO A 383 -8.55 22.78 36.53
CA PRO A 383 -9.59 22.11 37.30
C PRO A 383 -10.89 22.06 36.49
N THR A 384 -11.48 20.87 36.40
CA THR A 384 -12.78 20.61 35.80
C THR A 384 -13.85 21.49 36.48
N PRO A 385 -14.60 22.33 35.75
CA PRO A 385 -15.71 23.08 36.32
C PRO A 385 -16.83 22.13 36.77
N ALA A 386 -17.40 22.40 37.95
CA ALA A 386 -18.56 21.69 38.48
C ALA A 386 -19.77 21.83 37.52
N PRO A 387 -20.61 20.78 37.37
CA PRO A 387 -21.72 20.81 36.43
C PRO A 387 -22.81 21.78 36.86
N THR A 388 -23.19 22.68 35.94
CA THR A 388 -24.33 23.60 36.09
C THR A 388 -25.66 22.83 35.98
N PRO A 389 -26.68 23.09 36.83
CA PRO A 389 -27.98 22.45 36.70
C PRO A 389 -28.71 22.81 35.42
N LYS A 390 -29.31 21.81 34.77
CA LYS A 390 -30.16 21.93 33.57
C LYS A 390 -31.50 22.64 33.93
N PRO A 391 -32.02 23.56 33.11
CA PRO A 391 -33.32 24.19 33.36
C PRO A 391 -34.49 23.22 33.18
N THR A 392 -35.44 23.27 34.11
CA THR A 392 -36.72 22.55 34.09
C THR A 392 -37.68 23.17 33.06
N PRO A 393 -38.29 22.40 32.14
CA PRO A 393 -39.36 22.90 31.27
C PRO A 393 -40.68 23.08 32.04
N ALA A 394 -41.41 24.15 31.71
CA ALA A 394 -42.74 24.46 32.25
C ALA A 394 -43.82 23.46 31.79
N PRO A 395 -44.87 23.21 32.60
CA PRO A 395 -45.87 22.19 32.31
C PRO A 395 -46.88 22.63 31.23
N THR A 396 -47.19 21.73 30.31
CA THR A 396 -48.25 21.90 29.30
C THR A 396 -49.62 21.45 29.87
N PRO A 397 -50.74 22.15 29.59
CA PRO A 397 -52.07 21.77 30.09
C PRO A 397 -52.61 20.49 29.45
N ALA A 398 -53.36 19.71 30.24
CA ALA A 398 -53.95 18.43 29.86
C ALA A 398 -55.11 18.56 28.84
N PRO A 399 -55.26 17.61 27.89
CA PRO A 399 -56.40 17.59 26.98
C PRO A 399 -57.60 16.83 27.57
N THR A 400 -58.79 17.35 27.25
CA THR A 400 -60.12 16.78 27.57
C THR A 400 -60.38 15.47 26.81
N PRO A 401 -60.93 14.42 27.45
CA PRO A 401 -61.29 13.17 26.75
C PRO A 401 -62.65 13.26 26.03
N ALA A 402 -62.72 12.69 24.82
CA ALA A 402 -63.95 12.41 24.08
C ALA A 402 -64.55 11.03 24.47
N PRO A 403 -65.88 10.79 24.31
CA PRO A 403 -66.54 9.58 24.79
C PRO A 403 -66.32 8.38 23.84
N THR A 404 -66.12 7.19 24.42
CA THR A 404 -65.86 5.94 23.70
C THR A 404 -67.11 5.04 23.64
N PRO A 405 -67.39 4.31 22.53
CA PRO A 405 -68.48 3.34 22.47
C PRO A 405 -68.18 2.02 23.19
N LYS A 406 -69.24 1.42 23.73
CA LYS A 406 -69.30 0.18 24.53
C LYS A 406 -68.84 -1.08 23.75
N PRO A 407 -68.01 -1.96 24.35
CA PRO A 407 -67.82 -3.33 23.88
C PRO A 407 -68.51 -4.39 24.76
N THR A 408 -68.93 -5.47 24.11
CA THR A 408 -69.58 -6.70 24.61
C THR A 408 -68.57 -7.62 25.37
N PRO A 409 -69.00 -8.47 26.32
CA PRO A 409 -68.10 -9.17 27.24
C PRO A 409 -67.65 -10.57 26.78
N ALA A 410 -66.46 -10.96 27.24
CA ALA A 410 -65.96 -12.34 27.26
C ALA A 410 -65.31 -12.66 28.64
N PRO A 411 -65.26 -13.93 29.05
CA PRO A 411 -65.42 -14.32 30.46
C PRO A 411 -64.13 -14.50 31.28
N THR A 412 -64.35 -14.44 32.59
CA THR A 412 -63.46 -14.55 33.75
C THR A 412 -62.63 -15.83 33.81
N PRO A 413 -61.40 -15.75 34.38
CA PRO A 413 -61.08 -16.64 35.51
C PRO A 413 -60.44 -15.93 36.71
N ALA A 414 -60.59 -16.58 37.87
CA ALA A 414 -60.44 -16.05 39.21
C ALA A 414 -59.02 -16.05 39.80
N SER A 415 -58.91 -15.17 40.79
CA SER A 415 -57.89 -14.88 41.82
C SER A 415 -56.67 -15.79 42.04
N THR A 416 -55.51 -15.13 41.97
CA THR A 416 -54.20 -15.43 42.58
C THR A 416 -54.22 -15.35 44.12
N PRO A 417 -53.36 -16.12 44.81
CA PRO A 417 -52.74 -15.64 46.04
C PRO A 417 -51.18 -15.66 46.01
N ALA A 418 -50.63 -14.55 46.51
CA ALA A 418 -49.35 -14.23 47.17
C ALA A 418 -47.98 -14.79 46.64
N PRO A 419 -46.94 -13.93 46.53
CA PRO A 419 -45.58 -14.34 46.18
C PRO A 419 -44.80 -14.85 47.40
N THR A 420 -44.16 -16.01 47.26
CA THR A 420 -43.16 -16.57 48.20
C THR A 420 -41.73 -16.24 47.71
N PRO A 421 -40.72 -16.20 48.60
CA PRO A 421 -39.40 -15.65 48.30
C PRO A 421 -38.57 -16.50 47.33
N LYS A 422 -37.76 -15.80 46.53
CA LYS A 422 -36.73 -16.36 45.63
C LYS A 422 -35.71 -17.19 46.42
N PRO A 423 -35.41 -18.45 46.04
CA PRO A 423 -34.32 -19.21 46.65
C PRO A 423 -32.95 -18.72 46.17
N THR A 424 -32.05 -18.58 47.13
CA THR A 424 -30.59 -18.49 46.96
C THR A 424 -30.06 -19.76 46.25
N PRO A 425 -29.23 -19.66 45.21
CA PRO A 425 -28.53 -20.82 44.66
C PRO A 425 -27.52 -21.37 45.69
N ALA A 426 -27.64 -22.66 46.00
CA ALA A 426 -26.63 -23.43 46.73
C ALA A 426 -25.37 -23.64 45.86
N PRO A 427 -24.18 -23.78 46.47
CA PRO A 427 -22.93 -23.98 45.75
C PRO A 427 -22.90 -25.37 45.09
N THR A 428 -22.55 -25.40 43.81
CA THR A 428 -22.38 -26.63 43.01
C THR A 428 -21.19 -27.47 43.55
N PRO A 429 -21.32 -28.80 43.72
CA PRO A 429 -20.21 -29.65 44.12
C PRO A 429 -19.16 -29.75 43.00
N LYS A 430 -17.88 -29.67 43.38
CA LYS A 430 -16.71 -29.94 42.53
C LYS A 430 -16.76 -31.38 41.98
N PRO A 431 -16.57 -31.62 40.66
CA PRO A 431 -16.58 -32.97 40.12
C PRO A 431 -15.39 -33.80 40.61
N THR A 432 -15.67 -35.05 40.99
CA THR A 432 -14.68 -36.08 41.29
C THR A 432 -14.21 -36.70 39.96
N PRO A 433 -12.89 -36.86 39.72
CA PRO A 433 -12.39 -37.51 38.51
C PRO A 433 -12.78 -38.99 38.43
N ALA A 434 -13.22 -39.44 37.25
CA ALA A 434 -13.50 -40.83 36.93
C ALA A 434 -12.20 -41.68 36.87
N PRO A 435 -12.27 -42.99 37.16
CA PRO A 435 -11.09 -43.87 37.19
C PRO A 435 -10.51 -44.10 35.80
N THR A 436 -9.19 -43.96 35.70
CA THR A 436 -8.38 -44.18 34.50
C THR A 436 -8.39 -45.66 34.11
N PRO A 437 -8.68 -46.02 32.84
CA PRO A 437 -8.47 -47.38 32.36
C PRO A 437 -6.98 -47.74 32.40
N LYS A 438 -6.67 -48.94 32.92
CA LYS A 438 -5.32 -49.51 32.87
C LYS A 438 -4.85 -49.62 31.41
N PRO A 439 -3.66 -49.10 31.05
CA PRO A 439 -3.21 -49.12 29.66
C PRO A 439 -2.93 -50.55 29.20
N THR A 440 -3.66 -50.97 28.16
CA THR A 440 -3.26 -52.09 27.30
C THR A 440 -1.96 -51.70 26.59
N PRO A 441 -0.93 -52.57 26.52
CA PRO A 441 0.28 -52.26 25.78
C PRO A 441 -0.07 -52.04 24.30
N LYS A 442 -0.07 -50.77 23.87
CA LYS A 442 -0.11 -50.41 22.46
C LYS A 442 1.16 -51.01 21.82
N PRO A 443 1.06 -51.70 20.67
CA PRO A 443 2.24 -52.25 20.01
C PRO A 443 3.23 -51.12 19.79
N THR A 444 4.42 -51.27 20.35
CA THR A 444 5.55 -50.39 20.08
C THR A 444 5.74 -50.40 18.56
N PRO A 445 5.55 -49.27 17.86
CA PRO A 445 6.02 -49.18 16.49
C PRO A 445 7.51 -49.47 16.55
N LYS A 446 7.95 -50.50 15.82
CA LYS A 446 9.36 -50.75 15.56
C LYS A 446 9.99 -49.39 15.23
N PRO A 447 11.10 -48.98 15.86
CA PRO A 447 11.71 -47.69 15.58
C PRO A 447 11.93 -47.59 14.08
N THR A 448 11.13 -46.76 13.42
CA THR A 448 11.38 -46.36 12.05
C THR A 448 12.75 -45.69 12.09
N PRO A 449 13.71 -46.10 11.25
CA PRO A 449 15.03 -45.51 11.26
C PRO A 449 14.87 -44.00 11.19
N LYS A 450 15.46 -43.28 12.17
CA LYS A 450 15.64 -41.83 12.03
C LYS A 450 16.31 -41.62 10.67
N PRO A 451 15.77 -40.77 9.78
CA PRO A 451 16.40 -40.54 8.49
C PRO A 451 17.83 -40.06 8.73
N SER A 452 18.81 -40.93 8.50
CA SER A 452 20.23 -40.62 8.59
C SER A 452 20.79 -40.77 7.17
N GLY A 453 20.75 -39.67 6.43
CA GLY A 453 21.11 -39.59 5.01
C GLY A 453 20.70 -38.23 4.45
N GLY A 454 21.20 -37.88 3.27
CA GLY A 454 20.69 -36.71 2.54
C GLY A 454 19.29 -37.02 2.00
N GLY A 455 18.36 -36.08 2.16
CA GLY A 455 16.98 -36.23 1.71
C GLY A 455 16.39 -34.89 1.28
N ARG A 456 15.14 -34.86 0.83
CA ARG A 456 14.45 -33.65 0.40
C ARG A 456 13.22 -33.42 1.26
N PHE A 457 13.00 -32.19 1.70
CA PHE A 457 11.71 -31.76 2.20
C PHE A 457 10.83 -31.38 1.01
N GLN A 458 9.67 -32.00 0.88
CA GLN A 458 8.75 -31.74 -0.23
C GLN A 458 7.28 -31.80 0.20
N THR A 459 6.44 -31.11 -0.56
CA THR A 459 4.99 -31.29 -0.57
C THR A 459 4.60 -32.14 -1.80
N SER A 460 3.32 -32.21 -2.16
CA SER A 460 2.88 -32.89 -3.38
C SER A 460 3.42 -32.28 -4.68
N ASN A 461 3.80 -31.00 -4.68
CA ASN A 461 4.17 -30.25 -5.88
C ASN A 461 5.42 -29.38 -5.73
N LEU A 462 5.92 -29.16 -4.51
CA LEU A 462 7.05 -28.27 -4.23
C LEU A 462 8.17 -28.96 -3.45
N VAL A 463 9.40 -28.50 -3.61
CA VAL A 463 10.61 -28.98 -2.90
C VAL A 463 11.37 -27.81 -2.26
N PHE A 464 11.77 -27.99 -1.00
CA PHE A 464 12.55 -26.99 -0.28
C PHE A 464 13.98 -26.91 -0.82
N THR A 465 14.37 -25.71 -1.24
CA THR A 465 15.60 -25.45 -2.00
C THR A 465 16.38 -24.31 -1.34
N GLY A 466 17.69 -24.47 -1.23
CA GLY A 466 18.61 -23.43 -0.79
C GLY A 466 19.34 -22.79 -1.96
N ILE A 467 19.60 -21.49 -1.91
CA ILE A 467 20.36 -20.74 -2.93
C ILE A 467 21.64 -20.21 -2.28
N PRO A 468 22.76 -20.96 -2.30
CA PRO A 468 24.00 -20.56 -1.62
C PRO A 468 24.52 -19.17 -2.00
N ALA A 469 24.37 -18.77 -3.26
CA ALA A 469 24.88 -17.50 -3.77
C ALA A 469 24.20 -16.26 -3.15
N THR A 470 22.92 -16.38 -2.80
CA THR A 470 22.13 -15.29 -2.20
C THR A 470 21.78 -15.56 -0.74
N GLN A 471 22.20 -16.72 -0.20
CA GLN A 471 21.80 -17.25 1.10
C GLN A 471 20.29 -17.43 1.28
N ALA A 472 19.49 -17.34 0.21
CA ALA A 472 18.05 -17.48 0.31
C ALA A 472 17.62 -18.96 0.43
N VAL A 473 16.42 -19.18 0.97
CA VAL A 473 15.71 -20.46 0.90
C VAL A 473 14.32 -20.24 0.30
N THR A 474 13.80 -21.22 -0.42
CA THR A 474 12.51 -21.13 -1.14
C THR A 474 11.94 -22.54 -1.35
N PHE A 475 10.64 -22.66 -1.58
CA PHE A 475 10.04 -23.88 -2.13
C PHE A 475 9.82 -23.70 -3.63
N GLN A 476 10.31 -24.65 -4.42
CA GLN A 476 10.27 -24.59 -5.89
C GLN A 476 9.48 -25.77 -6.45
N PRO A 477 8.85 -25.65 -7.64
CA PRO A 477 8.18 -26.78 -8.29
C PRO A 477 9.10 -27.99 -8.43
N ILE A 478 8.59 -29.19 -8.12
CA ILE A 478 9.36 -30.45 -8.19
C ILE A 478 9.95 -30.67 -9.60
N SER A 479 9.32 -30.13 -10.64
CA SER A 479 9.82 -30.17 -12.02
C SER A 479 11.08 -29.33 -12.27
N ALA A 480 11.40 -28.37 -11.39
CA ALA A 480 12.46 -27.38 -11.59
C ALA A 480 13.75 -27.64 -10.81
N SER A 481 13.74 -28.49 -9.77
CA SER A 481 14.90 -28.69 -8.87
C SER A 481 15.12 -30.17 -8.57
N GLN A 482 16.00 -30.82 -9.35
CA GLN A 482 16.23 -32.27 -9.24
C GLN A 482 17.55 -32.69 -8.59
N SER A 483 18.29 -31.82 -7.89
CA SER A 483 19.61 -32.24 -7.33
C SER A 483 19.95 -31.82 -5.89
N GLN A 484 19.18 -30.96 -5.21
CA GLN A 484 19.54 -30.56 -3.85
C GLN A 484 19.03 -31.55 -2.79
N THR A 485 19.85 -31.82 -1.78
CA THR A 485 19.49 -32.64 -0.62
C THR A 485 19.89 -31.93 0.66
N TRP A 486 19.10 -32.14 1.71
CA TRP A 486 19.31 -31.66 3.06
C TRP A 486 19.67 -32.82 3.96
N THR A 487 20.67 -32.64 4.82
CA THR A 487 21.07 -33.60 5.83
C THR A 487 20.51 -33.17 7.19
N LEU A 488 19.76 -34.06 7.84
CA LEU A 488 19.29 -33.89 9.21
C LEU A 488 20.36 -34.35 10.21
N ASP A 489 21.13 -33.42 10.78
CA ASP A 489 22.08 -33.76 11.85
C ASP A 489 21.34 -33.94 13.17
N SER A 490 20.98 -35.19 13.40
CA SER A 490 20.44 -35.75 14.63
C SER A 490 21.13 -35.32 15.93
N LYS A 491 22.46 -35.17 15.92
CA LYS A 491 23.30 -34.90 17.10
C LYS A 491 23.46 -33.41 17.35
N GLN A 492 23.78 -32.65 16.31
CA GLN A 492 23.98 -31.20 16.40
C GLN A 492 22.69 -30.40 16.26
N LYS A 493 21.59 -31.06 15.91
CA LYS A 493 20.27 -30.48 15.62
C LYS A 493 20.30 -29.47 14.48
N LEU A 494 21.15 -29.72 13.47
CA LEU A 494 21.30 -28.85 12.30
C LEU A 494 20.55 -29.43 11.10
N VAL A 495 20.01 -28.54 10.26
CA VAL A 495 19.45 -28.88 8.94
C VAL A 495 20.41 -28.32 7.91
N LYS A 496 21.28 -29.19 7.39
CA LYS A 496 22.43 -28.80 6.57
C LYS A 496 22.12 -29.00 5.08
N LEU A 497 22.47 -28.02 4.25
CA LEU A 497 22.43 -28.20 2.80
C LEU A 497 23.62 -29.07 2.37
N THR A 498 23.32 -30.27 1.85
CA THR A 498 24.32 -31.31 1.56
C THR A 498 25.31 -30.83 0.51
N GLY A 499 26.60 -31.12 0.71
CA GLY A 499 27.69 -30.65 -0.15
C GLY A 499 28.14 -29.21 0.11
N THR A 500 27.53 -28.50 1.06
CA THR A 500 27.92 -27.13 1.44
C THR A 500 28.32 -27.04 2.93
N THR A 501 28.79 -25.88 3.36
CA THR A 501 28.97 -25.53 4.77
C THR A 501 27.78 -24.75 5.35
N LEU A 502 26.63 -24.74 4.65
CA LEU A 502 25.47 -23.91 5.00
C LEU A 502 24.37 -24.72 5.68
N CYS A 503 23.75 -24.11 6.69
CA CYS A 503 22.66 -24.64 7.49
C CYS A 503 21.48 -23.67 7.46
N LEU A 504 20.27 -24.19 7.68
CA LEU A 504 19.07 -23.39 7.86
C LEU A 504 19.17 -22.58 9.16
N ASP A 505 18.99 -21.27 9.07
CA ASP A 505 19.12 -20.31 10.17
C ASP A 505 17.86 -19.42 10.25
N ALA A 506 17.27 -19.33 11.44
CA ALA A 506 16.15 -18.45 11.76
C ALA A 506 16.62 -17.28 12.65
N TRP A 507 16.83 -16.11 12.05
CA TRP A 507 17.46 -14.98 12.73
C TRP A 507 16.51 -14.22 13.68
N VAL A 508 15.20 -14.25 13.43
CA VAL A 508 14.21 -13.47 14.19
C VAL A 508 13.19 -14.39 14.89
N ALA A 509 13.11 -14.24 16.21
CA ALA A 509 12.22 -14.98 17.10
C ALA A 509 10.78 -14.42 17.11
N GLN A 510 10.12 -14.33 15.96
CA GLN A 510 8.75 -13.82 15.87
C GLN A 510 7.98 -14.50 14.74
N ASP A 511 6.66 -14.49 14.81
CA ASP A 511 5.81 -14.94 13.70
C ASP A 511 6.12 -14.14 12.43
N GLY A 512 6.47 -14.86 11.36
CA GLY A 512 6.90 -14.27 10.09
C GLY A 512 8.38 -13.89 10.05
N GLY A 513 9.18 -14.33 11.03
CA GLY A 513 10.64 -14.14 11.02
C GLY A 513 11.28 -14.82 9.79
N PRO A 514 12.20 -14.16 9.08
CA PRO A 514 12.81 -14.74 7.89
C PRO A 514 13.75 -15.91 8.25
N VAL A 515 13.78 -16.91 7.38
CA VAL A 515 14.79 -17.97 7.39
C VAL A 515 15.75 -17.80 6.21
N HIS A 516 17.01 -18.18 6.40
CA HIS A 516 18.04 -18.09 5.38
C HIS A 516 19.09 -19.20 5.56
N LEU A 517 20.04 -19.28 4.64
CA LEU A 517 21.22 -20.11 4.75
C LEU A 517 22.34 -19.35 5.44
N TRP A 518 22.91 -19.93 6.49
CA TRP A 518 24.10 -19.39 7.13
C TRP A 518 25.15 -20.46 7.34
N THR A 519 26.39 -20.06 7.59
CA THR A 519 27.47 -21.03 7.89
C THR A 519 27.08 -21.88 9.10
N CYS A 520 27.16 -23.21 8.94
CA CYS A 520 26.79 -24.16 9.97
C CYS A 520 27.63 -23.95 11.24
N ASP A 521 26.96 -23.69 12.35
CA ASP A 521 27.57 -23.54 13.66
C ASP A 521 26.79 -24.39 14.68
N SER A 522 27.47 -25.41 15.22
CA SER A 522 26.90 -26.30 16.21
C SER A 522 26.58 -25.63 17.56
N THR A 523 27.06 -24.41 17.80
CA THR A 523 26.78 -23.61 19.00
C THR A 523 25.70 -22.56 18.79
N ASN A 524 25.39 -22.22 17.53
CA ASN A 524 24.38 -21.22 17.20
C ASN A 524 22.97 -21.76 17.50
N ALA A 525 22.25 -21.07 18.40
CA ALA A 525 20.89 -21.41 18.81
C ALA A 525 19.88 -21.26 17.65
N ASN A 526 20.09 -20.31 16.73
CA ASN A 526 19.20 -20.01 15.60
C ASN A 526 19.23 -21.07 14.49
N GLN A 527 20.08 -22.10 14.62
CA GLN A 527 20.21 -23.19 13.66
C GLN A 527 19.71 -24.52 14.23
N LYS A 528 18.97 -24.48 15.34
CA LYS A 528 18.56 -25.68 16.08
C LYS A 528 17.15 -26.10 15.67
N TRP A 529 17.09 -27.17 14.89
CA TRP A 529 15.85 -27.68 14.32
C TRP A 529 15.61 -29.14 14.69
N ASN A 530 14.33 -29.51 14.77
CA ASN A 530 13.89 -30.88 14.94
C ASN A 530 12.76 -31.18 13.96
N TYR A 531 12.99 -32.14 13.08
CA TYR A 531 11.96 -32.64 12.19
C TYR A 531 11.14 -33.71 12.93
N ASP A 532 9.85 -33.45 13.10
CA ASP A 532 8.91 -34.41 13.67
C ASP A 532 8.26 -35.23 12.56
N THR A 533 8.54 -36.53 12.55
CA THR A 533 7.99 -37.46 11.53
C THR A 533 6.50 -37.72 11.67
N ALA A 534 5.90 -37.46 12.84
CA ALA A 534 4.48 -37.65 13.08
C ALA A 534 3.66 -36.45 12.58
N THR A 535 4.13 -35.23 12.87
CA THR A 535 3.45 -34.01 12.39
C THR A 535 3.93 -33.55 11.02
N LYS A 536 5.06 -34.08 10.53
CA LYS A 536 5.79 -33.65 9.31
C LYS A 536 6.28 -32.20 9.37
N GLN A 537 6.43 -31.63 10.55
CA GLN A 537 6.89 -30.25 10.73
C GLN A 537 8.38 -30.18 11.07
N LEU A 538 9.04 -29.12 10.60
CA LEU A 538 10.40 -28.77 11.00
C LEU A 538 10.35 -27.69 12.08
N GLN A 539 10.37 -28.10 13.35
CA GLN A 539 10.23 -27.23 14.50
C GLN A 539 11.58 -26.63 14.91
N HIS A 540 11.60 -25.35 15.26
CA HIS A 540 12.76 -24.70 15.86
C HIS A 540 12.83 -25.01 17.36
N LEU A 541 14.04 -25.32 17.87
CA LEU A 541 14.21 -25.83 19.24
C LEU A 541 14.30 -24.75 20.31
N SER A 542 14.70 -23.53 19.95
CA SER A 542 14.90 -22.43 20.91
C SER A 542 14.06 -21.19 20.64
N LEU A 543 13.29 -21.15 19.55
CA LEU A 543 12.49 -19.99 19.19
C LEU A 543 11.03 -20.24 19.54
N THR A 544 10.43 -19.23 20.17
CA THR A 544 9.01 -19.20 20.52
C THR A 544 8.42 -17.86 20.11
N ASN A 545 7.11 -17.80 19.90
CA ASN A 545 6.39 -16.53 19.76
C ASN A 545 6.31 -15.79 21.12
N ASP A 546 5.68 -14.61 21.13
CA ASP A 546 5.48 -13.79 22.35
C ASP A 546 4.64 -14.51 23.43
N ALA A 547 3.85 -15.51 23.05
CA ALA A 547 3.06 -16.35 23.96
C ALA A 547 3.83 -17.58 24.48
N GLY A 548 5.09 -17.79 24.04
CA GLY A 548 5.91 -18.93 24.44
C GLY A 548 5.62 -20.21 23.67
N GLU A 549 4.85 -20.15 22.57
CA GLU A 549 4.55 -21.29 21.71
C GLU A 549 5.70 -21.53 20.71
N PRO A 550 5.99 -22.80 20.36
CA PRO A 550 7.09 -23.10 19.47
C PRO A 550 6.86 -22.62 18.04
N LEU A 551 7.94 -22.25 17.35
CA LEU A 551 7.91 -21.89 15.94
C LEU A 551 8.34 -23.05 15.03
N CYS A 552 7.72 -23.16 13.87
CA CYS A 552 7.96 -24.14 12.82
C CYS A 552 8.34 -23.43 11.51
N LEU A 553 9.09 -24.12 10.63
CA LEU A 553 9.30 -23.66 9.27
C LEU A 553 7.96 -23.63 8.53
N ASP A 554 7.66 -22.49 7.93
CA ASP A 554 6.44 -22.22 7.19
C ASP A 554 6.79 -21.78 5.76
N MET A 555 5.99 -22.21 4.78
CA MET A 555 6.15 -21.82 3.38
C MET A 555 5.78 -20.35 3.12
N GLY A 556 5.02 -19.73 4.02
CA GLY A 556 4.46 -18.38 3.92
C GLY A 556 3.30 -18.25 2.93
N SER A 557 3.23 -19.10 1.89
CA SER A 557 2.14 -19.13 0.92
C SER A 557 2.03 -20.50 0.22
N PRO A 558 0.92 -20.79 -0.48
CA PRO A 558 0.80 -21.99 -1.32
C PRO A 558 1.85 -22.09 -2.44
N ALA A 559 2.44 -20.97 -2.85
CA ALA A 559 3.53 -20.93 -3.83
C ALA A 559 4.90 -21.17 -3.19
N GLY A 560 5.04 -20.91 -1.89
CA GLY A 560 6.25 -21.18 -1.11
C GLY A 560 7.41 -20.23 -1.37
N ASP A 561 7.10 -19.02 -1.86
CA ASP A 561 8.07 -18.01 -2.29
C ASP A 561 8.73 -17.25 -1.14
N SER A 562 8.19 -17.33 0.09
CA SER A 562 8.72 -16.59 1.25
C SER A 562 8.72 -17.45 2.50
N PRO A 563 9.63 -18.43 2.61
CA PRO A 563 9.72 -19.26 3.80
C PRO A 563 10.08 -18.43 5.04
N THR A 564 9.39 -18.69 6.14
CA THR A 564 9.56 -17.99 7.43
C THR A 564 9.47 -18.98 8.59
N VAL A 565 9.71 -18.50 9.81
CA VAL A 565 9.24 -19.18 11.01
C VAL A 565 7.86 -18.65 11.40
N TRP A 566 6.96 -19.55 11.78
CA TRP A 566 5.62 -19.23 12.26
C TRP A 566 5.21 -20.18 13.39
N THR A 567 4.29 -19.77 14.25
CA THR A 567 3.74 -20.61 15.32
C THR A 567 3.31 -21.96 14.77
N CYS A 568 3.78 -23.05 15.40
CA CYS A 568 3.50 -24.40 14.94
C CYS A 568 1.99 -24.69 15.00
N HIS A 569 1.39 -24.98 13.85
CA HIS A 569 -0.03 -25.33 13.76
C HIS A 569 -0.28 -26.76 14.26
N ALA A 570 -1.44 -26.96 14.89
CA ALA A 570 -1.93 -28.30 15.21
C ALA A 570 -2.24 -29.08 13.92
N VAL A 571 -2.12 -30.42 13.94
CA VAL A 571 -2.23 -31.25 12.72
C VAL A 571 -3.61 -31.15 12.04
N ASP A 572 -4.64 -30.74 12.77
CA ASP A 572 -6.02 -30.54 12.32
C ASP A 572 -6.34 -29.08 11.94
N ASP A 573 -5.38 -28.16 12.08
CA ASP A 573 -5.51 -26.76 11.69
C ASP A 573 -5.48 -26.64 10.15
N PRO A 574 -6.41 -25.89 9.52
CA PRO A 574 -6.41 -25.69 8.07
C PRO A 574 -5.11 -25.09 7.51
N TYR A 575 -4.32 -24.39 8.34
CA TYR A 575 -3.04 -23.80 7.95
C TYR A 575 -1.84 -24.73 8.17
N ALA A 576 -2.03 -25.91 8.78
CA ALA A 576 -0.96 -26.88 9.00
C ALA A 576 -0.32 -27.36 7.68
N GLU A 577 -1.07 -27.33 6.57
CA GLU A 577 -0.55 -27.72 5.25
C GLU A 577 0.67 -26.91 4.81
N PHE A 578 0.83 -25.66 5.29
CA PHE A 578 1.99 -24.80 4.98
C PHE A 578 3.25 -25.13 5.79
N GLN A 579 3.13 -26.00 6.79
CA GLN A 579 4.22 -26.41 7.68
C GLN A 579 4.54 -27.91 7.57
N GLN A 580 3.81 -28.65 6.72
CA GLN A 580 3.92 -30.09 6.60
C GLN A 580 4.72 -30.50 5.35
N PHE A 581 5.89 -31.09 5.59
CA PHE A 581 6.81 -31.51 4.54
C PHE A 581 7.18 -32.98 4.71
N ASP A 582 7.06 -33.77 3.65
CA ASP A 582 7.63 -35.11 3.61
C ASP A 582 9.15 -35.02 3.44
N TYR A 583 9.90 -35.64 4.37
CA TYR A 583 11.34 -35.82 4.23
C TYR A 583 11.65 -37.14 3.52
N VAL A 584 11.94 -37.05 2.22
CA VAL A 584 12.20 -38.21 1.36
C VAL A 584 13.70 -38.41 1.18
N LEU A 585 14.22 -39.54 1.65
CA LEU A 585 15.63 -39.92 1.51
C LEU A 585 16.00 -40.09 0.03
N GLN A 586 17.22 -39.67 -0.33
CA GLN A 586 17.77 -39.78 -1.68
C GLN A 586 19.00 -40.67 -1.75
#